data_AF-A0A524Q6T2-F1
#
_entry.id   AF-A0A524Q6T2-F1
#
_cell.length_a   1.000
_cell.length_b   1.000
_cell.length_c   1.000
_cell.angle_alpha   90.00
_cell.angle_beta   90.00
_cell.angle_gamma   90.00
#
_symmetry.space_group_name_H-M   'P 1'
#
loop_
_entity.id
_entity.type
_entity.pdbx_description
1 polymer ?
#
loop_
_entity_poly.entity_id
_entity_poly.type
_entity_poly.pdbx_seq_one_letter_code
_entity_poly.pdbx_strand_id
1 'polypeptide(L)' 'MTNHTNRRSRDSTRERNPTPDEIRVARADAGLTQSAAADIIYCTMRAWQEWEAGRRRMHPGMFELFLGKQKSGYKKD' A
#
# COMPACT_ATOMS: atom_id res chain seq x y z
N MET A 1 -7.09 4.93 -38.83
CA MET A 1 -7.47 4.75 -37.41
C MET A 1 -6.27 4.15 -36.70
N THR A 2 -5.51 4.97 -35.98
CA THR A 2 -4.20 4.58 -35.45
C THR A 2 -4.37 3.64 -34.26
N ASN A 3 -3.88 2.42 -34.40
CA ASN A 3 -3.90 1.38 -33.39
C ASN A 3 -2.97 1.79 -32.23
N HIS A 4 -3.53 2.18 -31.09
CA HIS A 4 -2.75 2.56 -29.90
C HIS A 4 -2.10 1.33 -29.25
N THR A 5 -0.97 0.89 -29.81
CA THR A 5 -0.06 -0.06 -29.19
C THR A 5 1.05 0.71 -28.51
N ASN A 6 0.79 1.29 -27.33
CA ASN A 6 1.85 1.67 -26.40
C ASN A 6 1.32 1.84 -24.97
N ARG A 7 1.01 0.74 -24.28
CA ARG A 7 0.82 0.76 -22.82
C ARG A 7 1.86 -0.12 -22.17
N ARG A 8 3.14 0.18 -22.39
CA ARG A 8 4.21 -0.24 -21.48
C ARG A 8 5.14 0.93 -21.22
N SER A 9 5.45 1.10 -19.95
CA SER A 9 6.59 1.82 -19.39
C SER A 9 6.46 3.34 -19.19
N ARG A 10 6.02 3.70 -17.96
CA ARG A 10 6.91 4.48 -17.07
C ARG A 10 6.71 4.20 -15.57
N ASP A 11 5.56 3.65 -15.13
CA ASP A 11 5.42 3.14 -13.75
C ASP A 11 4.33 2.06 -13.61
N SER A 12 4.56 0.85 -14.12
CA SER A 12 3.63 -0.27 -13.96
C SER A 12 3.58 -0.85 -12.54
N THR A 13 4.31 -0.25 -11.61
CA THR A 13 4.32 -0.62 -10.19
C THR A 13 3.25 0.14 -9.42
N ARG A 14 3.06 1.44 -9.71
CA ARG A 14 2.03 2.28 -9.05
C ARG A 14 0.59 1.87 -9.36
N GLU A 15 0.33 1.37 -10.56
CA GLU A 15 -1.04 0.98 -10.96
C GLU A 15 -1.45 -0.42 -10.50
N ARG A 16 -0.50 -1.23 -10.00
CA ARG A 16 -0.79 -2.60 -9.57
C ARG A 16 -1.10 -2.64 -8.08
N ASN A 17 -2.04 -3.51 -7.72
CA ASN A 17 -2.31 -3.82 -6.31
C ASN A 17 -1.03 -4.39 -5.69
N PRO A 18 -0.55 -3.87 -4.56
CA PRO A 18 0.64 -4.40 -3.90
C PRO A 18 0.40 -5.84 -3.47
N THR A 19 1.47 -6.62 -3.49
CA THR A 19 1.49 -7.98 -2.98
C THR A 19 1.44 -7.99 -1.46
N PRO A 20 0.97 -9.09 -0.83
CA PRO A 20 0.97 -9.22 0.63
C PRO A 20 2.37 -9.05 1.25
N ASP A 21 3.42 -9.41 0.51
CA ASP A 21 4.79 -9.27 0.95
C ASP A 21 5.27 -7.82 0.91
N GLU A 22 5.00 -7.08 -0.18
CA GLU A 22 5.30 -5.65 -0.27
C GLU A 22 4.63 -4.84 0.85
N ILE A 23 3.40 -5.20 1.23
CA ILE A 23 2.68 -4.56 2.34
C ILE A 23 3.37 -4.83 3.68
N ARG A 24 3.79 -6.09 3.92
CA ARG A 24 4.48 -6.50 5.15
C ARG A 24 5.85 -5.85 5.27
N VAL A 25 6.63 -5.85 4.19
CA VAL A 25 7.97 -5.25 4.13
C VAL A 25 7.86 -3.74 4.37
N ALA A 26 6.98 -3.03 3.65
CA ALA A 26 6.81 -1.59 3.84
C ALA A 26 6.40 -1.22 5.28
N ARG A 27 5.57 -2.04 5.94
CA ARG A 27 5.25 -1.85 7.36
C ARG A 27 6.47 -2.10 8.27
N ALA A 28 7.18 -3.20 8.06
CA ALA A 28 8.31 -3.59 8.87
C ALA A 28 9.46 -2.57 8.76
N ASP A 29 9.75 -2.09 7.56
CA ASP A 29 10.74 -1.05 7.28
C ASP A 29 10.39 0.28 7.94
N ALA A 30 9.08 0.56 8.09
CA ALA A 30 8.59 1.72 8.83
C ALA A 30 8.62 1.53 10.37
N GLY A 31 8.97 0.33 10.87
CA GLY A 31 8.98 0.02 12.30
C GLY A 31 7.59 0.01 12.94
N LEU A 32 6.52 -0.18 12.15
CA LEU A 32 5.15 -0.05 12.62
C LEU A 32 4.52 -1.40 12.99
N THR A 33 3.65 -1.39 13.99
CA THR A 33 2.72 -2.50 14.24
C THR A 33 1.61 -2.51 13.18
N GLN A 34 0.89 -3.63 13.03
CA GLN A 34 -0.25 -3.71 12.11
C GLN A 34 -1.37 -2.73 12.45
N SER A 35 -1.61 -2.48 13.75
CA SER A 35 -2.57 -1.48 14.20
C SER A 35 -2.13 -0.06 13.86
N ALA A 36 -0.87 0.29 14.12
CA ALA A 36 -0.33 1.62 13.80
C ALA A 36 -0.37 1.90 12.29
N ALA A 37 -0.05 0.90 11.46
CA ALA A 37 -0.12 1.05 10.00
C ALA A 37 -1.56 1.23 9.50
N ALA A 38 -2.51 0.50 10.08
CA ALA A 38 -3.93 0.66 9.78
C ALA A 38 -4.44 2.06 10.16
N ASP A 39 -4.01 2.56 11.33
CA ASP A 39 -4.37 3.89 11.83
C ASP A 39 -3.91 5.02 10.90
N ILE A 40 -2.71 4.91 10.32
CA ILE A 40 -2.15 5.92 9.41
C ILE A 40 -3.09 6.19 8.23
N ILE A 41 -3.73 5.15 7.69
CA ILE A 41 -4.64 5.24 6.54
C ILE A 41 -6.11 5.07 6.91
N TYR A 42 -6.43 5.26 8.20
CA TYR A 42 -7.79 5.23 8.74
C TYR A 42 -8.58 3.96 8.38
N CYS A 43 -7.90 2.80 8.37
CA CYS A 43 -8.56 1.50 8.20
C CYS A 43 -8.51 0.68 9.48
N THR A 44 -9.22 -0.45 9.50
CA THR A 44 -9.19 -1.36 10.65
C THR A 44 -7.91 -2.21 10.64
N MET A 45 -7.42 -2.58 11.82
CA MET A 45 -6.30 -3.54 11.97
C MET A 45 -6.60 -4.85 11.24
N ARG A 46 -7.85 -5.32 11.29
CA ARG A 46 -8.28 -6.54 10.61
C ARG A 46 -8.11 -6.44 9.09
N ALA A 47 -8.48 -5.31 8.48
CA ALA A 47 -8.27 -5.11 7.04
C ALA A 47 -6.78 -5.16 6.68
N TRP A 48 -5.93 -4.54 7.49
CA TRP A 48 -4.47 -4.61 7.32
C TRP A 48 -3.94 -6.04 7.37
N GLN A 49 -4.37 -6.83 8.37
CA GLN A 49 -4.01 -8.24 8.48
C GLN A 49 -4.47 -9.08 7.29
N GLU A 50 -5.67 -8.83 6.77
CA GLU A 50 -6.17 -9.53 5.59
C GLU A 50 -5.34 -9.23 4.34
N TRP A 51 -4.82 -8.01 4.21
CA TRP A 51 -3.91 -7.65 3.14
C TRP A 51 -2.55 -8.35 3.26
N GLU A 52 -1.93 -8.33 4.44
CA GLU A 52 -0.65 -9.04 4.68
C GLU A 52 -0.78 -10.56 4.57
N ALA A 53 -1.95 -11.11 4.88
CA ALA A 53 -2.25 -12.53 4.74
C ALA A 53 -2.69 -12.93 3.31
N GLY A 54 -2.83 -11.97 2.40
CA GLY A 54 -3.33 -12.22 1.03
C GLY A 54 -4.78 -12.69 0.96
N ARG A 55 -5.55 -12.55 2.04
CA ARG A 55 -6.99 -12.87 2.09
C ARG A 55 -7.82 -11.81 1.36
N ARG A 56 -7.31 -10.59 1.30
CA ARG A 56 -7.91 -9.46 0.57
C ARG A 56 -6.83 -8.75 -0.24
N ARG A 57 -7.20 -8.23 -1.42
CA ARG A 57 -6.34 -7.35 -2.22
C ARG A 57 -6.39 -5.92 -1.67
N MET A 58 -5.22 -5.32 -1.45
CA MET A 58 -5.13 -3.91 -1.08
C MET A 58 -5.25 -3.04 -2.34
N HIS A 59 -6.07 -2.00 -2.29
CA HIS A 59 -6.18 -1.05 -3.38
C HIS A 59 -4.88 -0.22 -3.49
N PRO A 60 -4.30 -0.02 -4.69
CA PRO A 60 -3.03 0.70 -4.87
C PRO A 60 -3.03 2.08 -4.21
N GLY A 61 -4.11 2.85 -4.36
CA GLY A 61 -4.22 4.18 -3.72
C GLY A 61 -4.17 4.17 -2.18
N MET A 62 -4.61 3.09 -1.52
CA MET A 62 -4.46 2.97 -0.06
C MET A 62 -3.00 2.72 0.34
N PHE A 63 -2.27 1.97 -0.48
CA PHE A 63 -0.86 1.69 -0.25
C PHE A 63 0.00 2.92 -0.53
N GLU A 64 -0.31 3.68 -1.58
CA GLU A 64 0.34 4.96 -1.84
C GLU A 64 0.08 5.97 -0.71
N LEU A 65 -1.14 6.03 -0.17
CA LEU A 65 -1.45 6.87 0.98
C LEU A 65 -0.60 6.48 2.21
N PHE A 66 -0.45 5.18 2.47
CA PHE A 66 0.39 4.67 3.55
C PHE A 66 1.86 5.09 3.37
N LEU A 67 2.44 4.86 2.18
CA LEU A 67 3.82 5.23 1.88
C LEU A 67 4.04 6.76 1.94
N GLY A 68 3.07 7.55 1.49
CA GLY A 68 3.14 9.01 1.56
C GLY A 68 3.12 9.55 2.99
N LYS A 69 2.18 9.06 3.82
CA LYS A 69 2.07 9.47 5.22
C LYS A 69 3.24 9.02 6.08
N GLN A 70 3.79 7.83 5.80
CA GLN A 70 5.01 7.33 6.44
C GLN A 70 6.20 8.28 6.19
N LYS A 71 6.41 8.72 4.95
CA LYS A 71 7.49 9.66 4.60
C LYS A 71 7.32 11.05 5.19
N SER A 72 6.07 11.49 5.39
CA SER A 72 5.77 12.79 5.99
C SER A 72 6.03 12.85 7.51
N GLY A 73 6.43 11.74 8.13
CA GLY A 73 6.68 11.68 9.57
C GLY A 73 5.41 11.78 10.42
N TYR A 74 4.28 11.25 9.92
CA TYR A 74 3.01 11.28 10.64
C TYR A 74 3.17 10.74 12.07
N LYS A 75 3.04 11.64 13.05
CA LYS A 75 2.93 11.31 14.47
C LYS A 75 1.45 11.27 14.81
N LYS A 76 0.95 10.11 15.24
CA LYS A 76 -0.34 10.01 15.90
C LYS A 76 -0.09 10.43 17.35
N ASP A 77 -0.52 11.63 17.70
CA ASP A 77 -0.37 12.22 19.05
C ASP A 77 -0.90 11.32 20.16
#